data_AF-A7A5I4-F1
#
_entry.id   AF-A7A5I4-F1
#
_cell.length_a   1.000
_cell.length_b   1.000
_cell.length_c   1.000
_cell.angle_alpha   90.00
_cell.angle_beta   90.00
_cell.angle_gamma   90.00
#
_symmetry.space_group_name_H-M   'P 1'
#
loop_
_entity.id
_entity.type
_entity.pdbx_description
1 polymer ?
#
loop_
_entity_poly.entity_id
_entity_poly.type
_entity_poly.pdbx_seq_one_letter_code
_entity_poly.pdbx_strand_id
1 'polypeptide(L)'
;PTHLFRSERPGYQAFVDSIRDKPAIKRTLEADAALTQTLARHQSALADWWQLASNDFAELENAGNGGRKTPEIRRELIASLKEKLTPLAVLDEFKSAGLFVNWWQQIRYDIKTIVASGWHHSLIPDAYLIAAFFQKDADAIDALEAKIAEAQAELDEAVEAAVEVAAWEPETDEKATAAVLKKALKALIDDLDNATGASADKERTALKAQDKAIKAIETRIKDAKAKHKTQRAELAEKLELKRSGGEAFKAEQHTQIAQIAQRMSKLDANKLADLKQAAALAGDKEVLQARIARTDALLAAIGGQITDEQARRLILQKIDDLARAELTRYLNAEKRTLVASVDNLWDKYAVSSRLLEAARGETLKVLDGMLAGLGYVK
;
A
#
# COMPACT_ATOMS: atom_id res chain seq x y z
N PRO A 1 -33.21 -1.76 -15.30
CA PRO A 1 -34.57 -1.73 -14.70
C PRO A 1 -35.13 -3.13 -14.36
N THR A 2 -34.99 -4.09 -15.27
CA THR A 2 -35.48 -5.48 -15.11
C THR A 2 -34.86 -6.27 -13.96
N HIS A 3 -33.63 -5.91 -13.52
CA HIS A 3 -32.96 -6.56 -12.40
C HIS A 3 -33.43 -6.09 -11.02
N LEU A 4 -34.09 -4.93 -10.93
CA LEU A 4 -34.60 -4.37 -9.68
C LEU A 4 -36.13 -4.45 -9.58
N PHE A 5 -36.81 -4.31 -10.71
CA PHE A 5 -38.25 -4.15 -10.77
C PHE A 5 -38.88 -5.16 -11.73
N ARG A 6 -40.03 -5.71 -11.33
CA ARG A 6 -40.94 -6.49 -12.18
C ARG A 6 -42.26 -5.76 -12.37
N SER A 7 -42.95 -6.04 -13.47
CA SER A 7 -44.32 -5.56 -13.67
C SER A 7 -45.25 -6.18 -12.63
N GLU A 8 -46.05 -5.36 -11.95
CA GLU A 8 -47.08 -5.82 -11.01
C GLU A 8 -48.47 -5.70 -11.65
N ARG A 9 -48.75 -4.57 -12.30
CA ARG A 9 -50.00 -4.28 -13.03
C ARG A 9 -49.74 -3.15 -14.05
N PRO A 10 -50.64 -2.88 -15.01
CA PRO A 10 -50.41 -1.87 -16.04
C PRO A 10 -50.02 -0.51 -15.45
N GLY A 11 -48.82 -0.01 -15.78
CA GLY A 11 -48.28 1.25 -15.28
C GLY A 11 -47.61 1.20 -13.89
N TYR A 12 -47.55 0.04 -13.24
CA TYR A 12 -46.94 -0.14 -11.91
C TYR A 12 -45.88 -1.23 -11.90
N GLN A 13 -44.83 -0.99 -11.11
CA GLN A 13 -43.73 -1.92 -10.91
C GLN A 13 -43.55 -2.20 -9.42
N ALA A 14 -43.15 -3.44 -9.11
CA ALA A 14 -42.77 -3.88 -7.78
C ALA A 14 -41.31 -4.33 -7.77
N PHE A 15 -40.66 -4.28 -6.61
CA PHE A 15 -39.33 -4.88 -6.45
C PHE A 15 -39.38 -6.39 -6.76
N VAL A 16 -38.32 -6.90 -7.38
CA VAL A 16 -38.17 -8.35 -7.60
C VAL A 16 -37.90 -9.07 -6.27
N ASP A 17 -38.27 -10.36 -6.17
CA ASP A 17 -38.20 -11.13 -4.90
C ASP A 17 -36.77 -11.31 -4.34
N SER A 18 -35.75 -11.10 -5.17
CA SER A 18 -34.34 -11.12 -4.75
C SER A 18 -33.93 -9.87 -3.98
N ILE A 19 -34.66 -8.76 -4.11
CA ILE A 19 -34.45 -7.53 -3.35
C ILE A 19 -35.30 -7.62 -2.08
N ARG A 20 -34.67 -8.04 -0.99
CA ARG A 20 -35.33 -8.21 0.33
C ARG A 20 -34.98 -7.11 1.33
N ASP A 21 -33.94 -6.35 1.04
CA ASP A 21 -33.40 -5.30 1.88
C ASP A 21 -32.58 -4.29 1.05
N LYS A 22 -32.21 -3.16 1.65
CA LYS A 22 -31.35 -2.15 1.01
C LYS A 22 -29.97 -2.69 0.60
N PRO A 23 -29.28 -3.53 1.42
CA PRO A 23 -28.05 -4.18 0.99
C PRO A 23 -28.18 -5.00 -0.31
N ALA A 24 -29.32 -5.62 -0.60
CA ALA A 24 -29.58 -6.33 -1.85
C ALA A 24 -29.69 -5.38 -3.05
N ILE A 25 -30.26 -4.18 -2.86
CA ILE A 25 -30.31 -3.12 -3.89
C ILE A 25 -28.91 -2.74 -4.32
N LYS A 26 -28.05 -2.38 -3.35
CA LYS A 26 -26.67 -2.00 -3.61
C LYS A 26 -25.91 -3.13 -4.34
N ARG A 27 -25.95 -4.35 -3.83
CA ARG A 27 -25.28 -5.51 -4.45
C ARG A 27 -25.74 -5.74 -5.89
N THR A 28 -27.05 -5.65 -6.14
CA THR A 28 -27.63 -5.88 -7.47
C THR A 28 -27.23 -4.78 -8.45
N LEU A 29 -27.26 -3.51 -8.02
CA LEU A 29 -26.83 -2.38 -8.85
C LEU A 29 -25.32 -2.45 -9.13
N GLU A 30 -24.50 -2.74 -8.14
CA GLU A 30 -23.04 -2.79 -8.31
C GLU A 30 -22.58 -3.97 -9.19
N ALA A 31 -23.36 -5.05 -9.25
CA ALA A 31 -23.12 -6.18 -10.14
C ALA A 31 -23.72 -5.99 -11.55
N ASP A 32 -24.50 -4.93 -11.77
CA ASP A 32 -25.18 -4.70 -13.05
C ASP A 32 -24.15 -4.40 -14.16
N ALA A 33 -24.27 -5.14 -15.27
CA ALA A 33 -23.35 -5.03 -16.40
C ALA A 33 -23.42 -3.66 -17.08
N ALA A 34 -24.60 -3.02 -17.14
CA ALA A 34 -24.75 -1.70 -17.74
C ALA A 34 -24.09 -0.62 -16.87
N LEU A 35 -24.20 -0.71 -15.54
CA LEU A 35 -23.46 0.17 -14.64
C LEU A 35 -21.94 0.00 -14.83
N THR A 36 -21.46 -1.25 -14.78
CA THR A 36 -20.03 -1.56 -14.92
C THR A 36 -19.49 -1.08 -16.27
N GLN A 37 -20.23 -1.30 -17.35
CA GLN A 37 -19.88 -0.82 -18.69
C GLN A 37 -19.87 0.71 -18.77
N THR A 38 -20.81 1.39 -18.11
CA THR A 38 -20.83 2.86 -18.07
C THR A 38 -19.62 3.42 -17.35
N LEU A 39 -19.24 2.84 -16.20
CA LEU A 39 -18.02 3.22 -15.48
C LEU A 39 -16.76 2.97 -16.32
N ALA A 40 -16.67 1.83 -16.99
CA ALA A 40 -15.56 1.49 -17.87
C ALA A 40 -15.45 2.47 -19.07
N ARG A 41 -16.57 2.88 -19.66
CA ARG A 41 -16.58 3.89 -20.74
C ARG A 41 -15.99 5.22 -20.30
N HIS A 42 -16.27 5.67 -19.07
CA HIS A 42 -15.67 6.90 -18.54
C HIS A 42 -14.17 6.76 -18.34
N GLN A 43 -13.71 5.62 -17.81
CA GLN A 43 -12.27 5.37 -17.65
C GLN A 43 -11.55 5.30 -18.99
N SER A 44 -12.17 4.70 -20.01
CA SER A 44 -11.64 4.69 -21.38
C SER A 44 -11.59 6.09 -21.97
N ALA A 45 -12.67 6.89 -21.83
CA ALA A 45 -12.70 8.25 -22.37
C ALA A 45 -11.63 9.16 -21.73
N LEU A 46 -11.36 8.99 -20.43
CA LEU A 46 -10.27 9.69 -19.76
C LEU A 46 -8.89 9.20 -20.26
N ALA A 47 -8.71 7.88 -20.45
CA ALA A 47 -7.47 7.35 -21.00
C ALA A 47 -7.19 7.89 -22.41
N ASP A 48 -8.21 7.92 -23.27
CA ASP A 48 -8.12 8.44 -24.64
C ASP A 48 -7.84 9.95 -24.65
N TRP A 49 -8.48 10.70 -23.74
CA TRP A 49 -8.16 12.11 -23.53
C TRP A 49 -6.70 12.29 -23.09
N TRP A 50 -6.24 11.47 -22.15
CA TRP A 50 -4.89 11.58 -21.60
C TRP A 50 -3.80 11.39 -22.66
N GLN A 51 -4.00 10.50 -23.65
CA GLN A 51 -3.04 10.31 -24.75
C GLN A 51 -2.74 11.60 -25.52
N LEU A 52 -3.74 12.49 -25.66
CA LEU A 52 -3.58 13.78 -26.31
C LEU A 52 -3.08 14.82 -25.30
N ALA A 53 -3.75 14.89 -24.15
CA ALA A 53 -3.45 15.84 -23.09
C ALA A 53 -2.02 15.72 -22.54
N SER A 54 -1.43 14.53 -22.53
CA SER A 54 -0.06 14.31 -22.04
C SER A 54 0.99 15.00 -22.92
N ASN A 55 0.71 15.15 -24.23
CA ASN A 55 1.60 15.86 -25.14
C ASN A 55 1.56 17.37 -24.87
N ASP A 56 0.36 17.96 -24.80
CA ASP A 56 0.18 19.37 -24.42
C ASP A 56 0.75 19.67 -23.03
N PHE A 57 0.54 18.75 -22.08
CA PHE A 57 1.06 18.87 -20.73
C PHE A 57 2.59 18.83 -20.72
N ALA A 58 3.21 18.01 -21.56
CA ALA A 58 4.66 17.91 -21.61
C ALA A 58 5.34 19.21 -22.06
N GLU A 59 4.65 20.04 -22.84
CA GLU A 59 5.16 21.34 -23.28
C GLU A 59 5.35 22.35 -22.13
N LEU A 60 4.84 22.05 -20.93
CA LEU A 60 5.05 22.86 -19.73
C LEU A 60 6.53 23.06 -19.38
N GLU A 61 7.40 22.11 -19.73
CA GLU A 61 8.85 22.24 -19.51
C GLU A 61 9.45 23.46 -20.25
N ASN A 62 8.83 23.86 -21.37
CA ASN A 62 9.28 24.96 -22.21
C ASN A 62 8.65 26.30 -21.84
N ALA A 63 7.71 26.33 -20.88
CA ALA A 63 6.94 27.53 -20.55
C ALA A 63 7.82 28.72 -20.08
N GLY A 64 8.93 28.43 -19.40
CA GLY A 64 9.94 29.41 -18.99
C GLY A 64 10.82 29.94 -20.13
N ASN A 65 10.93 29.19 -21.22
CA ASN A 65 11.87 29.43 -22.34
C ASN A 65 11.16 29.87 -23.62
N GLY A 66 10.09 30.66 -23.49
CA GLY A 66 9.32 31.16 -24.64
C GLY A 66 8.31 30.17 -25.23
N GLY A 67 8.17 28.97 -24.65
CA GLY A 67 7.10 28.02 -24.97
C GLY A 67 5.73 28.44 -24.44
N ARG A 68 4.73 27.59 -24.67
CA ARG A 68 3.33 27.81 -24.28
C ARG A 68 3.17 28.03 -22.80
N LYS A 69 2.26 28.92 -22.42
CA LYS A 69 2.11 29.34 -21.02
C LYS A 69 1.15 28.42 -20.28
N THR A 70 1.43 28.19 -19.00
CA THR A 70 0.60 27.34 -18.12
C THR A 70 -0.89 27.69 -18.15
N PRO A 71 -1.32 28.98 -18.17
CA PRO A 71 -2.74 29.31 -18.26
C PRO A 71 -3.41 28.89 -19.56
N GLU A 72 -2.68 28.90 -20.68
CA GLU A 72 -3.18 28.49 -22.00
C GLU A 72 -3.39 26.98 -22.04
N ILE A 73 -2.37 26.22 -21.65
CA ILE A 73 -2.43 24.76 -21.52
C ILE A 73 -3.57 24.36 -20.59
N ARG A 74 -3.70 25.02 -19.44
CA ARG A 74 -4.81 24.76 -18.51
C ARG A 74 -6.18 24.94 -19.15
N ARG A 75 -6.38 26.02 -19.92
CA ARG A 75 -7.65 26.35 -20.58
C ARG A 75 -8.01 25.32 -21.65
N GLU A 76 -7.03 24.84 -22.39
CA GLU A 76 -7.26 23.85 -23.45
C GLU A 76 -7.53 22.46 -22.87
N LEU A 77 -6.77 22.06 -21.84
CA LEU A 77 -6.96 20.76 -21.19
C LEU A 77 -8.33 20.65 -20.49
N ILE A 78 -8.82 21.71 -19.84
CA ILE A 78 -10.17 21.67 -19.25
C ILE A 78 -11.26 21.64 -20.33
N ALA A 79 -11.08 22.37 -21.43
CA ALA A 79 -12.05 22.40 -22.53
C ALA A 79 -12.16 21.02 -23.18
N SER A 80 -11.02 20.41 -23.53
CA SER A 80 -10.97 19.09 -24.17
C SER A 80 -11.46 17.97 -23.23
N LEU A 81 -11.18 18.05 -21.92
CA LEU A 81 -11.70 17.06 -20.97
C LEU A 81 -13.23 17.11 -20.89
N LYS A 82 -13.80 18.32 -20.83
CA LYS A 82 -15.26 18.50 -20.80
C LYS A 82 -15.92 17.95 -22.06
N GLU A 83 -15.32 18.19 -23.22
CA GLU A 83 -15.79 17.66 -24.50
C GLU A 83 -15.83 16.12 -24.50
N LYS A 84 -14.87 15.46 -23.85
CA LYS A 84 -14.80 14.01 -23.75
C LYS A 84 -15.77 13.39 -22.74
N LEU A 85 -15.98 14.04 -21.59
CA LEU A 85 -16.77 13.46 -20.49
C LEU A 85 -18.26 13.81 -20.54
N THR A 86 -18.63 15.03 -20.97
CA THR A 86 -20.03 15.49 -20.95
C THR A 86 -20.97 14.62 -21.81
N PRO A 87 -20.58 14.13 -23.01
CA PRO A 87 -21.43 13.27 -23.82
C PRO A 87 -21.79 11.92 -23.20
N LEU A 88 -21.06 11.49 -22.16
CA LEU A 88 -21.32 10.23 -21.46
C LEU A 88 -22.48 10.32 -20.45
N ALA A 89 -23.03 11.52 -20.23
CA ALA A 89 -24.27 11.79 -19.50
C ALA A 89 -24.32 11.38 -18.00
N VAL A 90 -23.20 10.98 -17.40
CA VAL A 90 -23.10 10.77 -15.93
C VAL A 90 -22.55 11.99 -15.23
N LEU A 91 -21.52 12.61 -15.80
CA LEU A 91 -20.93 13.85 -15.29
C LEU A 91 -21.36 15.01 -16.17
N ASP A 92 -22.08 15.96 -15.59
CA ASP A 92 -22.44 17.21 -16.27
C ASP A 92 -21.21 18.12 -16.47
N GLU A 93 -21.43 19.26 -17.13
CA GLU A 93 -20.39 20.24 -17.42
C GLU A 93 -19.68 20.75 -16.15
N PHE A 94 -20.43 20.95 -15.06
CA PHE A 94 -19.92 21.47 -13.79
C PHE A 94 -19.11 20.41 -13.04
N LYS A 95 -19.58 19.16 -13.02
CA LYS A 95 -18.85 18.03 -12.42
C LYS A 95 -17.57 17.73 -13.19
N SER A 96 -17.62 17.76 -14.51
CA SER A 96 -16.43 17.58 -15.37
C SER A 96 -15.40 18.68 -15.16
N ALA A 97 -15.84 19.95 -15.08
CA ALA A 97 -14.96 21.07 -14.73
C ALA A 97 -14.40 20.95 -13.30
N GLY A 98 -15.24 20.53 -12.35
CA GLY A 98 -14.84 20.31 -10.95
C GLY A 98 -13.79 19.23 -10.79
N LEU A 99 -13.93 18.11 -11.50
CA LEU A 99 -12.92 17.04 -11.59
C LEU A 99 -11.59 17.61 -12.06
N PHE A 100 -11.58 18.32 -13.20
CA PHE A 100 -10.36 18.93 -13.73
C PHE A 100 -9.71 19.88 -12.73
N VAL A 101 -10.50 20.78 -12.14
CA VAL A 101 -9.97 21.80 -11.23
C VAL A 101 -9.36 21.14 -9.99
N ASN A 102 -10.01 20.14 -9.42
CA ASN A 102 -9.49 19.41 -8.25
C ASN A 102 -8.20 18.67 -8.59
N TRP A 103 -8.17 17.94 -9.70
CA TRP A 103 -6.95 17.28 -10.20
C TRP A 103 -5.81 18.29 -10.45
N TRP A 104 -6.08 19.38 -11.17
CA TRP A 104 -5.11 20.42 -11.46
C TRP A 104 -4.55 21.08 -10.19
N GLN A 105 -5.38 21.23 -9.16
CA GLN A 105 -4.94 21.76 -7.87
C GLN A 105 -3.97 20.80 -7.16
N GLN A 106 -4.17 19.48 -7.24
CA GLN A 106 -3.28 18.47 -6.64
C GLN A 106 -1.88 18.52 -7.27
N ILE A 107 -1.80 18.69 -8.59
CA ILE A 107 -0.53 18.69 -9.33
C ILE A 107 0.12 20.09 -9.46
N ARG A 108 -0.38 21.09 -8.72
CA ARG A 108 0.08 22.48 -8.86
C ARG A 108 1.57 22.64 -8.55
N TYR A 109 2.07 21.93 -7.55
CA TYR A 109 3.49 21.96 -7.20
C TYR A 109 4.34 21.27 -8.26
N ASP A 110 3.87 20.13 -8.78
CA ASP A 110 4.51 19.43 -9.90
C ASP A 110 4.64 20.33 -11.12
N ILE A 111 3.57 21.01 -11.51
CA ILE A 111 3.57 21.96 -12.63
C ILE A 111 4.63 23.04 -12.40
N LYS A 112 4.69 23.63 -11.20
CA LYS A 112 5.70 24.66 -10.88
C LYS A 112 7.12 24.12 -11.01
N THR A 113 7.38 22.91 -10.52
CA THR A 113 8.69 22.29 -10.63
C THR A 113 9.04 21.94 -12.08
N ILE A 114 8.09 21.43 -12.87
CA ILE A 114 8.29 21.15 -14.29
C ILE A 114 8.65 22.42 -15.06
N VAL A 115 7.93 23.51 -14.82
CA VAL A 115 8.21 24.81 -15.46
C VAL A 115 9.58 25.37 -15.05
N ALA A 116 10.00 25.15 -13.81
CA ALA A 116 11.24 25.72 -13.28
C ALA A 116 12.50 24.88 -13.57
N SER A 117 12.36 23.55 -13.62
CA SER A 117 13.49 22.61 -13.62
C SER A 117 13.28 21.39 -14.51
N GLY A 118 12.23 21.36 -15.32
CA GLY A 118 11.90 20.21 -16.17
C GLY A 118 11.47 18.97 -15.38
N TRP A 119 11.69 17.79 -15.95
CA TRP A 119 11.27 16.49 -15.40
C TRP A 119 12.17 16.03 -14.25
N HIS A 120 12.19 16.79 -13.17
CA HIS A 120 13.07 16.52 -12.04
C HIS A 120 12.65 15.28 -11.26
N HIS A 121 13.60 14.41 -10.92
CA HIS A 121 13.35 13.12 -10.26
C HIS A 121 12.66 13.24 -8.88
N SER A 122 12.78 14.39 -8.20
CA SER A 122 12.09 14.64 -6.92
C SER A 122 10.57 14.60 -7.01
N LEU A 123 10.01 14.76 -8.22
CA LEU A 123 8.57 14.65 -8.46
C LEU A 123 8.07 13.21 -8.51
N ILE A 124 8.95 12.22 -8.52
CA ILE A 124 8.59 10.80 -8.66
C ILE A 124 8.56 10.18 -7.25
N PRO A 125 7.41 9.71 -6.74
CA PRO A 125 7.37 8.95 -5.49
C PRO A 125 8.10 7.61 -5.61
N ASP A 126 8.63 7.09 -4.50
CA ASP A 126 9.38 5.82 -4.48
C ASP A 126 8.58 4.67 -5.09
N ALA A 127 7.28 4.59 -4.85
CA ALA A 127 6.41 3.56 -5.39
C ALA A 127 6.50 3.43 -6.93
N TYR A 128 6.62 4.55 -7.66
CA TYR A 128 6.75 4.53 -9.12
C TYR A 128 8.14 4.06 -9.58
N LEU A 129 9.20 4.42 -8.84
CA LEU A 129 10.55 3.91 -9.12
C LEU A 129 10.67 2.42 -8.81
N ILE A 130 10.08 1.98 -7.70
CA ILE A 130 10.04 0.58 -7.31
C ILE A 130 9.31 -0.22 -8.39
N ALA A 131 8.10 0.18 -8.78
CA ALA A 131 7.34 -0.51 -9.81
C ALA A 131 8.07 -0.57 -11.16
N ALA A 132 8.79 0.50 -11.53
CA ALA A 132 9.47 0.60 -12.82
C ALA A 132 10.82 -0.16 -12.87
N PHE A 133 11.57 -0.20 -11.76
CA PHE A 133 12.97 -0.63 -11.77
C PHE A 133 13.31 -1.68 -10.72
N PHE A 134 12.59 -1.75 -9.61
CA PHE A 134 12.95 -2.55 -8.43
C PHE A 134 11.83 -3.46 -7.92
N GLN A 135 10.88 -3.83 -8.79
CA GLN A 135 9.75 -4.66 -8.39
C GLN A 135 10.20 -6.00 -7.79
N LYS A 136 11.23 -6.62 -8.37
CA LYS A 136 11.79 -7.88 -7.84
C LYS A 136 12.38 -7.73 -6.42
N ASP A 137 12.96 -6.57 -6.11
CA ASP A 137 13.49 -6.31 -4.77
C ASP A 137 12.33 -6.13 -3.77
N ALA A 138 11.27 -5.41 -4.17
CA ALA A 138 10.05 -5.26 -3.37
C ALA A 138 9.36 -6.61 -3.14
N ASP A 139 9.17 -7.42 -4.18
CA ASP A 139 8.57 -8.76 -4.08
C ASP A 139 9.37 -9.67 -3.13
N ALA A 140 10.70 -9.57 -3.14
CA ALA A 140 11.56 -10.33 -2.24
C ALA A 140 11.41 -9.88 -0.77
N ILE A 141 11.26 -8.57 -0.54
CA ILE A 141 10.98 -8.00 0.79
C ILE A 141 9.62 -8.47 1.28
N ASP A 142 8.58 -8.39 0.44
CA ASP A 142 7.22 -8.84 0.77
C ASP A 142 7.19 -10.34 1.09
N ALA A 143 7.94 -11.15 0.33
CA ALA A 143 8.08 -12.59 0.61
C ALA A 143 8.79 -12.87 1.95
N LEU A 144 9.72 -12.01 2.39
CA LEU A 144 10.30 -12.11 3.73
C LEU A 144 9.32 -11.69 4.82
N GLU A 145 8.51 -10.65 4.59
CA GLU A 145 7.46 -10.24 5.53
C GLU A 145 6.43 -11.36 5.73
N ALA A 146 6.01 -12.01 4.64
CA ALA A 146 5.14 -13.19 4.71
C ALA A 146 5.77 -14.33 5.51
N LYS A 147 7.05 -14.66 5.26
CA LYS A 147 7.78 -15.70 6.02
C LYS A 147 7.94 -15.37 7.50
N ILE A 148 8.13 -14.09 7.84
CA ILE A 148 8.20 -13.65 9.23
C ILE A 148 6.84 -13.83 9.91
N ALA A 149 5.75 -13.47 9.24
CA ALA A 149 4.40 -13.65 9.76
C ALA A 149 4.04 -15.13 9.95
N GLU A 150 4.35 -15.98 8.97
CA GLU A 150 4.17 -17.44 9.04
C GLU A 150 4.96 -18.04 10.21
N ALA A 151 6.26 -17.71 10.32
CA ALA A 151 7.09 -18.21 11.41
C ALA A 151 6.65 -17.70 12.79
N GLN A 152 6.03 -16.52 12.86
CA GLN A 152 5.45 -15.99 14.11
C GLN A 152 4.20 -16.78 14.50
N ALA A 153 3.32 -17.13 13.56
CA ALA A 153 2.18 -17.99 13.83
C ALA A 153 2.63 -19.40 14.28
N GLU A 154 3.64 -19.99 13.61
CA GLU A 154 4.23 -21.26 14.04
C GLU A 154 4.86 -21.17 15.45
N LEU A 155 5.45 -20.02 15.81
CA LEU A 155 5.98 -19.81 17.16
C LEU A 155 4.86 -19.81 18.20
N ASP A 156 3.75 -19.15 17.90
CA ASP A 156 2.60 -19.08 18.80
C ASP A 156 2.01 -20.49 18.99
N GLU A 157 1.86 -21.29 17.93
CA GLU A 157 1.44 -22.71 18.02
C GLU A 157 2.43 -23.56 18.84
N ALA A 158 3.74 -23.38 18.65
CA ALA A 158 4.76 -24.11 19.41
C ALA A 158 4.77 -23.72 20.90
N VAL A 159 4.42 -22.47 21.23
CA VAL A 159 4.27 -22.01 22.61
C VAL A 159 3.06 -22.69 23.27
N GLU A 160 1.91 -22.77 22.59
CA GLU A 160 0.74 -23.49 23.10
C GLU A 160 1.03 -24.99 23.32
N ALA A 161 1.69 -25.64 22.35
CA ALA A 161 2.11 -27.04 22.53
C ALA A 161 3.10 -27.23 23.71
N ALA A 162 3.98 -26.25 23.94
CA ALA A 162 4.88 -26.27 25.08
C ALA A 162 4.16 -26.06 26.42
N VAL A 163 3.09 -25.26 26.46
CA VAL A 163 2.23 -25.12 27.65
C VAL A 163 1.63 -26.47 28.03
N GLU A 164 1.06 -27.18 27.07
CA GLU A 164 0.48 -28.52 27.30
C GLU A 164 1.52 -29.53 27.78
N VAL A 165 2.67 -29.62 27.10
CA VAL A 165 3.73 -30.59 27.44
C VAL A 165 4.40 -30.29 28.78
N ALA A 166 4.58 -29.01 29.11
CA ALA A 166 5.17 -28.60 30.38
C ALA A 166 4.16 -28.64 31.54
N ALA A 167 2.88 -28.91 31.27
CA ALA A 167 1.77 -28.70 32.20
C ALA A 167 1.88 -27.32 32.89
N TRP A 168 2.27 -26.30 32.10
CA TRP A 168 2.54 -24.98 32.62
C TRP A 168 1.24 -24.27 32.92
N GLU A 169 1.08 -23.80 34.16
CA GLU A 169 -0.04 -22.96 34.56
C GLU A 169 0.43 -21.52 34.75
N PRO A 170 -0.30 -20.53 34.21
CA PRO A 170 0.03 -19.14 34.40
C PRO A 170 -0.15 -18.73 35.87
N GLU A 171 0.85 -18.05 36.43
CA GLU A 171 0.62 -17.23 37.62
C GLU A 171 -0.26 -16.02 37.25
N THR A 172 -0.94 -15.42 38.24
CA THR A 172 -1.87 -14.30 38.02
C THR A 172 -1.24 -13.21 37.12
N ASP A 173 -1.90 -12.92 35.99
CA ASP A 173 -1.49 -11.98 34.94
C ASP A 173 -0.26 -12.35 34.08
N GLU A 174 0.30 -13.56 34.19
CA GLU A 174 1.37 -14.03 33.31
C GLU A 174 0.84 -14.61 32.00
N LYS A 175 1.42 -14.20 30.86
CA LYS A 175 1.08 -14.75 29.54
C LYS A 175 2.08 -15.81 29.12
N ALA A 176 1.59 -16.89 28.52
CA ALA A 176 2.41 -17.88 27.83
C ALA A 176 3.16 -17.19 26.67
N THR A 177 4.45 -16.97 26.85
CA THR A 177 5.34 -16.42 25.82
C THR A 177 6.50 -17.37 25.58
N ALA A 178 7.11 -17.32 24.39
CA ALA A 178 8.30 -18.12 24.09
C ALA A 178 9.42 -17.96 25.12
N ALA A 179 9.59 -16.76 25.70
CA ALA A 179 10.58 -16.52 26.74
C ALA A 179 10.24 -17.23 28.06
N VAL A 180 8.99 -17.13 28.52
CA VAL A 180 8.50 -17.80 29.73
C VAL A 180 8.59 -19.31 29.58
N LEU A 181 8.08 -19.85 28.46
CA LEU A 181 8.05 -21.30 28.24
C LEU A 181 9.44 -21.89 28.09
N LYS A 182 10.40 -21.23 27.43
CA LYS A 182 11.79 -21.70 27.43
C LYS A 182 12.40 -21.78 28.84
N LYS A 183 12.06 -20.84 29.72
CA LYS A 183 12.54 -20.85 31.12
C LYS A 183 11.90 -22.01 31.90
N ALA A 184 10.60 -22.23 31.75
CA ALA A 184 9.87 -23.33 32.37
C ALA A 184 10.38 -24.70 31.88
N LEU A 185 10.47 -24.88 30.55
CA LEU A 185 11.01 -26.10 29.94
C LEU A 185 12.43 -26.39 30.42
N LYS A 186 13.28 -25.36 30.53
CA LYS A 186 14.64 -25.53 31.05
C LYS A 186 14.65 -26.01 32.50
N ALA A 187 13.83 -25.42 33.37
CA ALA A 187 13.74 -25.85 34.77
C ALA A 187 13.30 -27.33 34.88
N LEU A 188 12.26 -27.73 34.14
CA LEU A 188 11.79 -29.11 34.10
C LEU A 188 12.85 -30.09 33.56
N ILE A 189 13.60 -29.69 32.52
CA ILE A 189 14.70 -30.50 31.99
C ILE A 189 15.82 -30.67 33.03
N ASP A 190 16.20 -29.59 33.71
CA ASP A 190 17.25 -29.59 34.72
C ASP A 190 16.84 -30.42 35.96
N ASP A 191 15.56 -30.38 36.37
CA ASP A 191 15.02 -31.20 37.48
C ASP A 191 15.04 -32.70 37.16
N LEU A 192 14.80 -33.05 35.90
CA LEU A 192 14.81 -34.44 35.46
C LEU A 192 16.23 -35.01 35.34
N ASP A 193 17.31 -34.21 35.43
CA ASP A 193 18.65 -34.65 35.02
C ASP A 193 19.19 -35.87 35.78
N ASN A 194 18.85 -36.00 37.06
CA ASN A 194 19.26 -37.11 37.93
C ASN A 194 18.24 -38.26 38.03
N ALA A 195 17.05 -38.10 37.43
CA ALA A 195 16.03 -39.15 37.41
C ALA A 195 16.42 -40.26 36.41
N THR A 196 16.33 -41.52 36.84
CA THR A 196 16.65 -42.69 36.00
C THR A 196 15.40 -43.55 35.79
N GLY A 197 15.11 -43.91 34.54
CA GLY A 197 13.99 -44.77 34.17
C GLY A 197 13.27 -44.35 32.89
N ALA A 198 12.64 -45.32 32.22
CA ALA A 198 12.02 -45.11 30.90
C ALA A 198 10.93 -44.03 30.85
N SER A 199 10.28 -43.72 31.97
CA SER A 199 9.29 -42.63 32.05
C SER A 199 9.96 -41.26 32.05
N ALA A 200 10.99 -41.08 32.89
CA ALA A 200 11.76 -39.84 32.98
C ALA A 200 12.49 -39.55 31.65
N ASP A 201 12.98 -40.58 30.97
CA ASP A 201 13.62 -40.44 29.66
C ASP A 201 12.64 -39.93 28.58
N LYS A 202 11.40 -40.45 28.58
CA LYS A 202 10.35 -40.02 27.64
C LYS A 202 9.94 -38.57 27.86
N GLU A 203 9.71 -38.19 29.11
CA GLU A 203 9.33 -36.83 29.49
C GLU A 203 10.43 -35.82 29.16
N ARG A 204 11.69 -36.14 29.55
CA ARG A 204 12.84 -35.30 29.22
C ARG A 204 13.01 -35.13 27.71
N THR A 205 12.74 -36.17 26.93
CA THR A 205 12.79 -36.12 25.46
C THR A 205 11.72 -35.20 24.89
N ALA A 206 10.48 -35.27 25.39
CA ALA A 206 9.38 -34.42 24.96
C ALA A 206 9.65 -32.93 25.25
N LEU A 207 10.11 -32.61 26.47
CA LEU A 207 10.46 -31.23 26.87
C LEU A 207 11.62 -30.68 26.03
N LYS A 208 12.67 -31.48 25.81
CA LYS A 208 13.80 -31.10 24.93
C LYS A 208 13.36 -30.88 23.48
N ALA A 209 12.38 -31.65 22.99
CA ALA A 209 11.84 -31.45 21.65
C ALA A 209 11.13 -30.10 21.52
N GLN A 210 10.30 -29.72 22.49
CA GLN A 210 9.61 -28.43 22.48
C GLN A 210 10.57 -27.24 22.64
N ASP A 211 11.53 -27.31 23.56
CA ASP A 211 12.55 -26.26 23.73
C ASP A 211 13.37 -26.07 22.44
N LYS A 212 13.73 -27.18 21.77
CA LYS A 212 14.43 -27.14 20.49
C LYS A 212 13.56 -26.54 19.38
N ALA A 213 12.27 -26.88 19.32
CA ALA A 213 11.34 -26.35 18.32
C ALA A 213 11.19 -24.83 18.46
N ILE A 214 10.92 -24.33 19.66
CA ILE A 214 10.80 -22.89 19.95
C ILE A 214 12.09 -22.16 19.56
N LYS A 215 13.27 -22.65 19.98
CA LYS A 215 14.57 -22.04 19.66
C LYS A 215 14.86 -22.00 18.15
N ALA A 216 14.51 -23.06 17.43
CA ALA A 216 14.70 -23.13 15.99
C ALA A 216 13.82 -22.10 15.26
N ILE A 217 12.55 -21.97 15.66
CA ILE A 217 11.62 -21.00 15.07
C ILE A 217 12.09 -19.56 15.37
N GLU A 218 12.51 -19.26 16.60
CA GLU A 218 13.05 -17.95 16.95
C GLU A 218 14.29 -17.58 16.14
N THR A 219 15.19 -18.55 15.89
CA THR A 219 16.38 -18.34 15.06
C THR A 219 15.96 -18.05 13.61
N ARG A 220 15.00 -18.79 13.06
CA ARG A 220 14.45 -18.53 11.72
C ARG A 220 13.83 -17.12 11.61
N ILE A 221 13.06 -16.69 12.61
CA ILE A 221 12.49 -15.33 12.67
C ILE A 221 13.60 -14.29 12.72
N LYS A 222 14.61 -14.49 13.57
CA LYS A 222 15.75 -13.58 13.72
C LYS A 222 16.51 -13.42 12.41
N ASP A 223 16.83 -14.53 11.75
CA ASP A 223 17.57 -14.53 10.49
C ASP A 223 16.75 -13.90 9.35
N ALA A 224 15.45 -14.21 9.28
CA ALA A 224 14.55 -13.59 8.30
C ALA A 224 14.44 -12.06 8.50
N LYS A 225 14.31 -11.60 9.76
CA LYS A 225 14.30 -10.16 10.10
C LYS A 225 15.62 -9.48 9.75
N ALA A 226 16.76 -10.14 10.00
CA ALA A 226 18.06 -9.63 9.63
C ALA A 226 18.18 -9.46 8.10
N LYS A 227 17.75 -10.47 7.34
CA LYS A 227 17.74 -10.42 5.87
C LYS A 227 16.80 -9.35 5.33
N HIS A 228 15.60 -9.22 5.91
CA HIS A 228 14.62 -8.20 5.56
C HIS A 228 15.17 -6.79 5.75
N LYS A 229 15.80 -6.54 6.91
CA LYS A 229 16.47 -5.26 7.20
C LYS A 229 17.55 -4.94 6.17
N THR A 230 18.40 -5.91 5.84
CA THR A 230 19.45 -5.74 4.83
C THR A 230 18.86 -5.42 3.45
N GLN A 231 17.87 -6.17 2.98
CA GLN A 231 17.25 -5.93 1.68
C GLN A 231 16.52 -4.58 1.60
N ARG A 232 15.88 -4.13 2.69
CA ARG A 232 15.29 -2.77 2.73
C ARG A 232 16.35 -1.68 2.64
N ALA A 233 17.49 -1.86 3.31
CA ALA A 233 18.61 -0.91 3.21
C ALA A 233 19.21 -0.90 1.80
N GLU A 234 19.38 -2.07 1.17
CA GLU A 234 19.84 -2.18 -0.21
C GLU A 234 18.87 -1.54 -1.20
N LEU A 235 17.56 -1.75 -1.04
CA LEU A 235 16.56 -1.10 -1.89
C LEU A 235 16.59 0.43 -1.73
N ALA A 236 16.73 0.94 -0.51
CA ALA A 236 16.88 2.37 -0.27
C ALA A 236 18.14 2.96 -0.94
N GLU A 237 19.27 2.24 -0.86
CA GLU A 237 20.52 2.61 -1.55
C GLU A 237 20.33 2.64 -3.08
N LYS A 238 19.71 1.60 -3.65
CA LYS A 238 19.41 1.53 -5.09
C LYS A 238 18.48 2.65 -5.55
N LEU A 239 17.46 3.00 -4.77
CA LEU A 239 16.53 4.09 -5.10
C LEU A 239 17.24 5.43 -5.15
N GLU A 240 18.08 5.73 -4.17
CA GLU A 240 18.81 6.99 -4.13
C GLU A 240 19.85 7.05 -5.27
N LEU A 241 20.58 5.98 -5.53
CA LEU A 241 21.47 5.88 -6.70
C LEU A 241 20.72 6.05 -8.02
N LYS A 242 19.48 5.54 -8.13
CA LYS A 242 18.66 5.73 -9.31
C LYS A 242 18.24 7.19 -9.49
N ARG A 243 18.03 7.93 -8.40
CA ARG A 243 17.61 9.34 -8.42
C ARG A 243 18.77 10.28 -8.72
N SER A 244 19.80 10.25 -7.89
CA SER A 244 20.87 11.26 -7.84
C SER A 244 22.19 10.77 -8.45
N GLY A 245 22.27 9.51 -8.88
CA GLY A 245 23.48 8.91 -9.44
C GLY A 245 24.52 8.60 -8.36
N GLY A 246 25.73 8.22 -8.79
CA GLY A 246 26.81 7.83 -7.88
C GLY A 246 27.64 9.00 -7.35
N GLU A 247 27.54 10.20 -7.92
CA GLU A 247 28.47 11.30 -7.60
C GLU A 247 28.33 11.78 -6.15
N ALA A 248 27.11 11.99 -5.67
CA ALA A 248 26.88 12.35 -4.27
C ALA A 248 27.40 11.28 -3.30
N PHE A 249 27.23 10.00 -3.66
CA PHE A 249 27.71 8.86 -2.87
C PHE A 249 29.22 8.72 -2.86
N LYS A 250 29.94 9.27 -3.83
CA LYS A 250 31.39 9.18 -3.96
C LYS A 250 32.12 10.44 -3.51
N ALA A 251 31.42 11.58 -3.40
CA ALA A 251 32.03 12.87 -3.12
C ALA A 251 32.84 12.90 -1.80
N GLU A 252 32.30 12.31 -0.73
CA GLU A 252 32.99 12.24 0.56
C GLU A 252 34.25 11.35 0.47
N GLN A 253 34.13 10.17 -0.15
CA GLN A 253 35.22 9.23 -0.34
C GLN A 253 36.33 9.85 -1.20
N HIS A 254 35.98 10.55 -2.28
CA HIS A 254 36.95 11.28 -3.10
C HIS A 254 37.69 12.35 -2.29
N THR A 255 36.98 13.10 -1.44
CA THR A 255 37.59 14.10 -0.55
C THR A 255 38.56 13.45 0.45
N GLN A 256 38.15 12.35 1.09
CA GLN A 256 38.99 11.62 2.03
C GLN A 256 40.23 11.02 1.35
N ILE A 257 40.09 10.46 0.15
CA ILE A 257 41.21 9.95 -0.65
C ILE A 257 42.19 11.08 -0.99
N ALA A 258 41.70 12.27 -1.34
CA ALA A 258 42.57 13.43 -1.61
C ALA A 258 43.33 13.88 -0.36
N GLN A 259 42.69 13.88 0.81
CA GLN A 259 43.35 14.19 2.09
C GLN A 259 44.39 13.14 2.47
N ILE A 260 44.08 11.85 2.28
CA ILE A 260 45.04 10.75 2.48
C ILE A 260 46.25 10.95 1.58
N ALA A 261 46.05 11.22 0.28
CA ALA A 261 47.13 11.47 -0.67
C ALA A 261 48.01 12.67 -0.25
N GLN A 262 47.42 13.75 0.25
CA GLN A 262 48.15 14.91 0.77
C GLN A 262 48.94 14.60 2.06
N ARG A 263 48.41 13.74 2.94
CA ARG A 263 49.14 13.29 4.14
C ARG A 263 50.32 12.42 3.75
N MET A 264 50.11 11.49 2.81
CA MET A 264 51.17 10.62 2.30
C MET A 264 52.30 11.42 1.65
N SER A 265 52.01 12.52 0.95
CA SER A 265 53.05 13.35 0.32
C SER A 265 53.93 14.13 1.31
N LYS A 266 53.56 14.19 2.59
CA LYS A 266 54.32 14.87 3.66
C LYS A 266 55.17 13.91 4.51
N LEU A 267 55.08 12.60 4.24
CA LEU A 267 55.80 11.56 4.98
C LEU A 267 57.21 11.38 4.42
N ASP A 268 58.19 11.15 5.31
CA ASP A 268 59.58 10.91 4.96
C ASP A 268 59.85 9.42 4.75
N ALA A 269 60.21 9.04 3.53
CA ALA A 269 60.49 7.65 3.15
C ALA A 269 61.66 7.01 3.92
N ASN A 270 62.50 7.81 4.60
CA ASN A 270 63.63 7.32 5.37
C ASN A 270 63.29 7.04 6.84
N LYS A 271 62.10 7.42 7.32
CA LYS A 271 61.67 7.20 8.70
C LYS A 271 60.77 5.98 8.80
N LEU A 272 61.16 5.01 9.63
CA LEU A 272 60.39 3.79 9.85
C LEU A 272 58.95 4.07 10.36
N ALA A 273 58.77 5.10 11.18
CA ALA A 273 57.45 5.52 11.66
C ALA A 273 56.55 6.01 10.51
N ASP A 274 57.10 6.84 9.62
CA ASP A 274 56.41 7.40 8.47
C ASP A 274 56.08 6.32 7.43
N LEU A 275 56.95 5.31 7.25
CA LEU A 275 56.68 4.13 6.42
C LEU A 275 55.49 3.31 6.94
N LYS A 276 55.40 3.09 8.26
CA LYS A 276 54.25 2.40 8.88
C LYS A 276 52.96 3.20 8.71
N GLN A 277 53.04 4.52 8.88
CA GLN A 277 51.89 5.41 8.67
C GLN A 277 51.45 5.42 7.20
N ALA A 278 52.39 5.45 6.25
CA ALA A 278 52.08 5.38 4.82
C ALA A 278 51.37 4.07 4.45
N ALA A 279 51.80 2.93 5.02
CA ALA A 279 51.15 1.64 4.80
C ALA A 279 49.71 1.61 5.35
N ALA A 280 49.47 2.16 6.55
CA ALA A 280 48.12 2.26 7.10
C ALA A 280 47.22 3.15 6.24
N LEU A 281 47.71 4.33 5.84
CA LEU A 281 46.99 5.25 4.95
C LEU A 281 46.71 4.65 3.56
N ALA A 282 47.63 3.84 3.03
CA ALA A 282 47.41 3.10 1.79
C ALA A 282 46.27 2.09 1.94
N GLY A 283 46.22 1.34 3.04
CA GLY A 283 45.11 0.44 3.35
C GLY A 283 43.76 1.17 3.46
N ASP A 284 43.71 2.30 4.16
CA ASP A 284 42.50 3.13 4.25
C ASP A 284 42.04 3.63 2.87
N LYS A 285 43.00 4.06 2.02
CA LYS A 285 42.72 4.48 0.65
C LYS A 285 42.13 3.34 -0.19
N GLU A 286 42.68 2.13 -0.09
CA GLU A 286 42.18 0.95 -0.80
C GLU A 286 40.73 0.61 -0.38
N VAL A 287 40.41 0.71 0.92
CA VAL A 287 39.04 0.50 1.42
C VAL A 287 38.06 1.52 0.82
N LEU A 288 38.45 2.81 0.77
CA LEU A 288 37.63 3.85 0.17
C LEU A 288 37.46 3.66 -1.34
N GLN A 289 38.51 3.24 -2.04
CA GLN A 289 38.45 2.92 -3.47
C GLN A 289 37.55 1.72 -3.75
N ALA A 290 37.61 0.68 -2.92
CA ALA A 290 36.70 -0.48 -3.02
C ALA A 290 35.24 -0.06 -2.80
N ARG A 291 34.98 0.88 -1.88
CA ARG A 291 33.63 1.44 -1.66
C ARG A 291 33.13 2.21 -2.88
N ILE A 292 33.97 3.03 -3.51
CA ILE A 292 33.65 3.71 -4.77
C ILE A 292 33.32 2.70 -5.87
N ALA A 293 34.17 1.68 -6.05
CA ALA A 293 33.95 0.64 -7.05
C ALA A 293 32.64 -0.14 -6.82
N ARG A 294 32.27 -0.40 -5.55
CA ARG A 294 30.96 -0.99 -5.21
C ARG A 294 29.81 -0.08 -5.65
N THR A 295 29.89 1.22 -5.39
CA THR A 295 28.86 2.19 -5.81
C THR A 295 28.72 2.21 -7.33
N ASP A 296 29.82 2.27 -8.07
CA ASP A 296 29.80 2.28 -9.54
C ASP A 296 29.26 0.96 -10.11
N ALA A 297 29.63 -0.18 -9.51
CA ALA A 297 29.09 -1.49 -9.90
C ALA A 297 27.58 -1.59 -9.64
N LEU A 298 27.10 -1.06 -8.51
CA LEU A 298 25.68 -1.04 -8.20
C LEU A 298 24.92 -0.10 -9.15
N LEU A 299 25.46 1.08 -9.43
CA LEU A 299 24.88 2.04 -10.37
C LEU A 299 24.78 1.43 -11.79
N ALA A 300 25.80 0.71 -12.24
CA ALA A 300 25.77 -0.02 -13.50
C ALA A 300 24.71 -1.13 -13.48
N ALA A 301 24.61 -1.91 -12.40
CA ALA A 301 23.64 -2.98 -12.26
C ALA A 301 22.17 -2.51 -12.30
N ILE A 302 21.88 -1.31 -11.80
CA ILE A 302 20.53 -0.69 -11.85
C ILE A 302 20.26 0.09 -13.15
N GLY A 303 21.17 0.02 -14.13
CA GLY A 303 21.03 0.69 -15.42
C GLY A 303 21.25 2.21 -15.36
N GLY A 304 22.14 2.66 -14.46
CA GLY A 304 22.51 4.07 -14.32
C GLY A 304 21.47 4.93 -13.60
N GLN A 305 21.77 6.23 -13.49
CA GLN A 305 20.85 7.24 -13.01
C GLN A 305 19.61 7.32 -13.91
N ILE A 306 18.48 7.73 -13.35
CA ILE A 306 17.25 7.99 -14.11
C ILE A 306 17.51 9.03 -15.20
N THR A 307 17.08 8.71 -16.42
CA THR A 307 17.18 9.63 -17.55
C THR A 307 15.99 10.59 -17.58
N ASP A 308 16.12 11.73 -18.25
CA ASP A 308 15.03 12.70 -18.40
C ASP A 308 13.78 12.07 -19.04
N GLU A 309 13.96 11.19 -20.03
CA GLU A 309 12.85 10.45 -20.66
C GLU A 309 12.14 9.52 -19.67
N GLN A 310 12.91 8.80 -18.85
CA GLN A 310 12.34 7.94 -17.81
C GLN A 310 11.61 8.76 -16.75
N ALA A 311 12.18 9.90 -16.35
CA ALA A 311 11.57 10.79 -15.39
C ALA A 311 10.27 11.38 -15.93
N ARG A 312 10.28 11.90 -17.16
CA ARG A 312 9.09 12.39 -17.87
C ARG A 312 7.98 11.36 -17.89
N ARG A 313 8.31 10.12 -18.31
CA ARG A 313 7.34 9.02 -18.37
C ARG A 313 6.69 8.74 -17.00
N LEU A 314 7.48 8.64 -15.93
CA LEU A 314 6.96 8.33 -14.59
C LEU A 314 6.18 9.50 -13.99
N ILE A 315 6.60 10.74 -14.23
CA ILE A 315 5.88 11.93 -13.77
C ILE A 315 4.52 12.02 -14.48
N LEU A 316 4.49 11.84 -15.81
CA LEU A 316 3.24 11.82 -16.57
C LEU A 316 2.33 10.67 -16.13
N GLN A 317 2.88 9.48 -15.88
CA GLN A 317 2.11 8.35 -15.34
C GLN A 317 1.46 8.73 -14.00
N LYS A 318 2.23 9.30 -13.07
CA LYS A 318 1.69 9.76 -11.78
C LYS A 318 0.55 10.76 -11.95
N ILE A 319 0.68 11.69 -12.88
CA ILE A 319 -0.32 12.73 -13.13
C ILE A 319 -1.60 12.12 -13.74
N ASP A 320 -1.49 11.13 -14.61
CA ASP A 320 -2.63 10.35 -15.13
C ASP A 320 -3.34 9.58 -14.00
N ASP A 321 -2.57 8.88 -13.17
CA ASP A 321 -3.12 8.08 -12.06
C ASP A 321 -3.92 8.97 -11.09
N LEU A 322 -3.49 10.20 -10.85
CA LEU A 322 -4.25 11.19 -10.08
C LEU A 322 -5.54 11.62 -10.80
N ALA A 323 -5.53 11.80 -12.12
CA ALA A 323 -6.73 12.12 -12.89
C ALA A 323 -7.75 10.97 -12.83
N ARG A 324 -7.28 9.72 -12.96
CA ARG A 324 -8.10 8.51 -12.86
C ARG A 324 -8.69 8.35 -11.47
N ALA A 325 -7.93 8.65 -10.42
CA ALA A 325 -8.41 8.63 -9.05
C ALA A 325 -9.52 9.67 -8.84
N GLU A 326 -9.35 10.90 -9.34
CA GLU A 326 -10.39 11.92 -9.27
C GLU A 326 -11.65 11.55 -10.05
N LEU A 327 -11.52 11.03 -11.29
CA LEU A 327 -12.67 10.52 -12.02
C LEU A 327 -13.41 9.44 -11.24
N THR A 328 -12.67 8.48 -10.68
CA THR A 328 -13.24 7.40 -9.86
C THR A 328 -13.98 7.95 -8.65
N ARG A 329 -13.48 9.01 -8.01
CA ARG A 329 -14.14 9.68 -6.88
C ARG A 329 -15.49 10.27 -7.29
N TYR A 330 -15.54 10.99 -8.41
CA TYR A 330 -16.77 11.57 -8.95
C TYR A 330 -17.78 10.49 -9.36
N LEU A 331 -17.35 9.47 -10.09
CA LEU A 331 -18.22 8.37 -10.50
C LEU A 331 -18.78 7.59 -9.28
N ASN A 332 -17.97 7.39 -8.25
CA ASN A 332 -18.43 6.76 -7.00
C ASN A 332 -19.41 7.63 -6.20
N ALA A 333 -19.37 8.95 -6.37
CA ALA A 333 -20.39 9.84 -5.80
C ALA A 333 -21.73 9.68 -6.54
N GLU A 334 -21.71 9.68 -7.88
CA GLU A 334 -22.92 9.45 -8.69
C GLU A 334 -23.52 8.06 -8.46
N LYS A 335 -22.67 7.03 -8.36
CA LYS A 335 -23.11 5.67 -8.00
C LYS A 335 -23.83 5.65 -6.66
N ARG A 336 -23.33 6.38 -5.65
CA ARG A 336 -24.00 6.50 -4.35
C ARG A 336 -25.35 7.21 -4.46
N THR A 337 -25.44 8.26 -5.26
CA THR A 337 -26.72 8.96 -5.54
C THR A 337 -27.73 8.04 -6.22
N LEU A 338 -27.29 7.22 -7.18
CA LEU A 338 -28.14 6.22 -7.83
C LEU A 338 -28.69 5.20 -6.82
N VAL A 339 -27.82 4.62 -5.99
CA VAL A 339 -28.22 3.65 -4.95
C VAL A 339 -29.21 4.30 -3.98
N ALA A 340 -28.89 5.49 -3.47
CA ALA A 340 -29.75 6.23 -2.56
C ALA A 340 -31.14 6.54 -3.16
N SER A 341 -31.20 6.80 -4.47
CA SER A 341 -32.47 7.02 -5.17
C SER A 341 -33.35 5.77 -5.16
N VAL A 342 -32.77 4.58 -5.32
CA VAL A 342 -33.50 3.31 -5.26
C VAL A 342 -33.83 2.92 -3.81
N ASP A 343 -32.93 3.19 -2.86
CA ASP A 343 -33.21 3.02 -1.42
C ASP A 343 -34.42 3.87 -0.97
N ASN A 344 -34.54 5.09 -1.50
CA ASN A 344 -35.71 5.95 -1.24
C ASN A 344 -37.00 5.36 -1.84
N LEU A 345 -36.92 4.67 -2.98
CA LEU A 345 -38.07 3.95 -3.53
C LEU A 345 -38.42 2.74 -2.67
N TRP A 346 -37.42 2.04 -2.15
CA TRP A 346 -37.62 0.92 -1.23
C TRP A 346 -38.35 1.35 0.03
N ASP A 347 -37.88 2.40 0.69
CA ASP A 347 -38.51 2.94 1.91
C ASP A 347 -39.97 3.31 1.70
N LYS A 348 -40.32 3.80 0.50
CA LYS A 348 -41.67 4.27 0.19
C LYS A 348 -42.60 3.17 -0.30
N TYR A 349 -42.09 2.18 -1.03
CA TYR A 349 -42.92 1.31 -1.87
C TYR A 349 -42.63 -0.19 -1.72
N ALA A 350 -41.62 -0.61 -0.96
CA ALA A 350 -41.34 -2.03 -0.77
C ALA A 350 -42.44 -2.79 -0.03
N VAL A 351 -43.15 -2.11 0.88
CA VAL A 351 -44.29 -2.66 1.61
C VAL A 351 -45.53 -1.85 1.27
N SER A 352 -46.61 -2.54 0.86
CA SER A 352 -47.86 -1.85 0.56
C SER A 352 -48.48 -1.24 1.83
N SER A 353 -49.13 -0.06 1.70
CA SER A 353 -49.85 0.60 2.80
C SER A 353 -50.83 -0.36 3.49
N ARG A 354 -51.49 -1.24 2.72
CA ARG A 354 -52.43 -2.23 3.25
C ARG A 354 -51.78 -3.26 4.16
N LEU A 355 -50.56 -3.72 3.83
CA LEU A 355 -49.81 -4.63 4.69
C LEU A 355 -49.33 -3.92 5.97
N LEU A 356 -48.91 -2.66 5.85
CA LEU A 356 -48.53 -1.83 7.02
C LEU A 356 -49.73 -1.56 7.93
N GLU A 357 -50.90 -1.27 7.37
CA GLU A 357 -52.16 -1.08 8.11
C GLU A 357 -52.62 -2.37 8.79
N ALA A 358 -52.51 -3.52 8.11
CA ALA A 358 -52.83 -4.82 8.69
C ALA A 358 -51.91 -5.15 9.88
N ALA A 359 -50.59 -5.00 9.71
CA ALA A 359 -49.62 -5.22 10.78
C ALA A 359 -49.81 -4.24 11.96
N ARG A 360 -50.13 -2.97 11.68
CA ARG A 360 -50.49 -1.99 12.71
C ARG A 360 -51.77 -2.39 13.45
N GLY A 361 -52.78 -2.88 12.73
CA GLY A 361 -54.02 -3.38 13.32
C GLY A 361 -53.79 -4.57 14.25
N GLU A 362 -52.93 -5.52 13.86
CA GLU A 362 -52.52 -6.64 14.71
C GLU A 362 -51.77 -6.15 15.96
N THR A 363 -50.84 -5.20 15.80
CA THR A 363 -50.09 -4.63 16.92
C THR A 363 -51.00 -3.89 17.90
N LEU A 364 -51.98 -3.13 17.39
CA LEU A 364 -52.98 -2.45 18.21
C LEU A 364 -53.85 -3.44 18.98
N LYS A 365 -54.28 -4.55 18.36
CA LYS A 365 -55.03 -5.61 19.07
C LYS A 365 -54.23 -6.20 20.24
N VAL A 366 -52.92 -6.41 20.05
CA VAL A 366 -52.04 -6.90 21.12
C VAL A 366 -51.92 -5.86 22.23
N LEU A 367 -51.72 -4.59 21.89
CA LEU A 367 -51.62 -3.50 22.86
C LEU A 367 -52.93 -3.32 23.64
N ASP A 368 -54.07 -3.31 22.97
CA ASP A 368 -55.39 -3.19 23.60
C ASP A 368 -55.64 -4.37 24.55
N GLY A 369 -55.23 -5.59 24.19
CA GLY A 369 -55.28 -6.74 25.08
C GLY A 369 -54.42 -6.58 26.34
N MET A 370 -53.20 -6.04 26.22
CA MET A 370 -52.34 -5.74 27.37
C MET A 370 -52.93 -4.62 28.26
N LEU A 371 -53.46 -3.56 27.66
CA LEU A 371 -54.08 -2.44 28.39
C LEU A 371 -55.37 -2.86 29.10
N ALA A 372 -56.17 -3.74 28.48
CA ALA A 372 -57.34 -4.34 29.13
C ALA A 372 -56.95 -5.23 30.31
N GLY A 373 -55.89 -6.04 30.16
CA GLY A 373 -55.34 -6.84 31.27
C GLY A 373 -54.83 -6.01 32.45
N LEU A 374 -54.38 -4.77 32.19
CA LEU A 374 -53.95 -3.81 33.22
C LEU A 374 -55.08 -2.90 33.72
N GLY A 375 -56.30 -3.03 33.19
CA GLY A 375 -57.48 -2.26 33.60
C GLY A 375 -57.55 -0.83 33.08
N TYR A 376 -56.73 -0.46 32.09
CA TYR A 376 -56.74 0.87 31.48
C TYR A 376 -57.79 1.03 30.38
N VAL A 377 -58.25 -0.08 29.80
CA VAL A 377 -59.32 -0.13 28.79
C VAL A 377 -60.33 -1.19 29.25
N LYS A 378 -61.63 -0.88 29.19
CA LYS A 378 -62.69 -1.80 29.63
C LYS A 378 -63.05 -2.82 28.58
#